data_AF-A0A382Y3I8-F1
#
_entry.id   AF-A0A382Y3I8-F1
#
_cell.length_a   1.000
_cell.length_b   1.000
_cell.length_c   1.000
_cell.angle_alpha   90.00
_cell.angle_beta   90.00
_cell.angle_gamma   90.00
#
_symmetry.space_group_name_H-M   'P 1'
#
loop_
_entity.id
_entity.type
_entity.pdbx_description
1 polymer ?
#
loop_
_entity_poly.entity_id
_entity_poly.type
_entity_poly.pdbx_seq_one_letter_code
_entity_poly.pdbx_strand_id
1 'polypeptide(L)' 'MIKNFSVFYVGNIDLEDVGLDGIPANDRRYKNERLVQSMETAEKAAILMDELGYYALWMAEHHFQREGYE' A
#
# COMPACT_ATOMS: atom_id res chain seq x y z
N MET A 1 19.32 7.43 22.23
CA MET A 1 18.15 8.25 21.84
C MET A 1 17.92 8.02 20.35
N ILE A 2 16.70 7.66 19.95
CA ILE A 2 16.35 7.36 18.55
C ILE A 2 16.17 8.69 17.81
N LYS A 3 16.77 8.82 16.61
CA LYS A 3 16.76 10.07 15.83
C LYS A 3 15.94 10.01 14.55
N ASN A 4 15.75 8.81 13.98
CA ASN A 4 15.13 8.63 12.68
C ASN A 4 13.96 7.67 12.81
N PHE A 5 12.84 8.06 12.22
CA PHE A 5 11.67 7.20 12.04
C PHE A 5 11.44 7.04 10.55
N SER A 6 11.22 5.81 10.12
CA SER A 6 10.96 5.44 8.72
C SER A 6 9.66 4.66 8.63
N VAL A 7 9.07 4.65 7.44
CA VAL A 7 7.88 3.86 7.13
C VAL A 7 8.27 2.81 6.10
N PHE A 8 7.72 1.62 6.24
CA PHE A 8 7.77 0.58 5.21
C PHE A 8 6.36 0.40 4.65
N TYR A 9 6.22 0.59 3.34
CA TYR A 9 4.96 0.48 2.62
C TYR A 9 5.06 -0.62 1.57
N VAL A 10 4.13 -1.57 1.63
CA VAL A 10 4.13 -2.83 0.86
C VAL A 10 3.17 -2.79 -0.33
N GLY A 11 2.72 -1.61 -0.78
CA GLY A 11 1.91 -1.52 -2.01
C GLY A 11 0.61 -2.34 -1.97
N ASN A 12 -0.42 -1.86 -1.26
CA ASN A 12 -1.76 -2.46 -1.33
C ASN A 12 -2.82 -1.41 -1.67
N ILE A 13 -3.95 -1.85 -2.20
CA ILE A 13 -5.15 -1.02 -2.28
C ILE A 13 -6.01 -1.24 -1.03
N ASP A 14 -6.95 -0.32 -0.80
CA ASP A 14 -8.03 -0.57 0.14
C ASP A 14 -8.96 -1.66 -0.41
N LEU A 15 -9.16 -2.71 0.39
CA LEU A 15 -10.01 -3.86 0.05
C LEU A 15 -11.43 -3.66 0.60
N GLU A 16 -12.41 -3.92 -0.25
CA GLU A 16 -13.83 -4.05 0.12
C GLU A 16 -14.17 -5.49 0.54
N ASP A 17 -15.30 -5.67 1.24
CA ASP A 17 -15.84 -6.99 1.63
C ASP A 17 -14.79 -7.90 2.27
N VAL A 18 -14.16 -7.38 3.34
CA VAL A 18 -13.10 -8.05 4.11
C VAL A 18 -13.66 -8.69 5.38
N GLY A 19 -12.96 -9.70 5.91
CA GLY A 19 -13.34 -10.40 7.14
C GLY A 19 -13.57 -11.90 6.90
N LEU A 20 -14.09 -12.58 7.92
CA LEU A 20 -14.31 -14.03 7.89
C LEU A 20 -15.27 -14.46 6.77
N ASP A 21 -16.33 -13.67 6.55
CA ASP A 21 -17.37 -13.94 5.56
C ASP A 21 -17.17 -13.14 4.26
N GLY A 22 -16.03 -12.46 4.11
CA GLY A 22 -15.72 -11.63 2.95
C GLY A 22 -15.22 -12.43 1.75
N ILE A 23 -14.93 -11.74 0.64
CA ILE A 23 -14.39 -12.37 -0.57
C ILE A 23 -13.01 -12.96 -0.26
N PRO A 24 -12.77 -14.27 -0.52
CA PRO A 24 -11.47 -14.89 -0.36
C PRO A 24 -10.39 -14.17 -1.17
N ALA A 25 -9.19 -14.04 -0.60
CA ALA A 25 -8.09 -13.30 -1.22
C ALA A 25 -7.84 -13.71 -2.69
N ASN A 26 -7.77 -15.02 -2.96
CA ASN A 26 -7.50 -15.57 -4.30
C ASN A 26 -8.64 -15.38 -5.31
N ASP A 27 -9.83 -14.98 -4.85
CA ASP A 27 -11.00 -14.76 -5.70
C ASP A 27 -11.17 -13.27 -6.07
N ARG A 28 -10.35 -12.39 -5.49
CA ARG A 28 -10.37 -10.95 -5.77
C ARG A 28 -9.81 -10.64 -7.15
N ARG A 29 -10.51 -9.79 -7.90
CA ARG A 29 -10.11 -9.36 -9.25
C ARG A 29 -10.35 -7.88 -9.40
N TYR A 30 -9.26 -7.12 -9.40
CA TYR A 30 -9.30 -5.67 -9.62
C TYR A 30 -8.79 -5.31 -11.00
N LYS A 31 -9.34 -4.23 -11.57
CA LYS A 31 -8.83 -3.64 -12.81
C LYS A 31 -7.60 -2.79 -12.52
N ASN A 32 -6.77 -2.57 -13.53
CA ASN A 32 -5.55 -1.76 -13.38
C ASN A 32 -5.82 -0.35 -12.86
N GLU A 33 -6.94 0.28 -13.22
CA GLU A 33 -7.32 1.61 -12.73
C GLU A 33 -7.49 1.63 -11.20
N ARG A 34 -7.86 0.49 -10.60
CA ARG A 34 -7.91 0.33 -9.14
C ARG A 34 -6.52 0.00 -8.59
N LEU A 35 -5.77 -0.90 -9.22
CA LEU A 35 -4.45 -1.35 -8.73
C LEU A 35 -3.42 -0.21 -8.67
N VAL A 36 -3.48 0.73 -9.63
CA VAL A 36 -2.58 1.90 -9.67
C VAL A 36 -2.74 2.82 -8.45
N GLN A 37 -3.85 2.76 -7.72
CA GLN A 37 -4.08 3.57 -6.51
C GLN A 37 -3.07 3.28 -5.39
N SER A 38 -2.42 2.11 -5.41
CA SER A 38 -1.30 1.82 -4.50
C SER A 38 -0.12 2.78 -4.67
N MET A 39 0.14 3.22 -5.91
CA MET A 39 1.18 4.18 -6.26
C MET A 39 0.78 5.60 -5.83
N GLU A 40 -0.49 5.97 -6.03
CA GLU A 40 -1.02 7.24 -5.52
C GLU A 40 -0.94 7.31 -3.98
N THR A 41 -1.15 6.17 -3.31
CA THR A 41 -1.01 6.06 -1.86
C THR A 41 0.44 6.22 -1.43
N ALA A 42 1.39 5.60 -2.13
CA ALA A 42 2.81 5.79 -1.88
C ALA A 42 3.22 7.26 -2.00
N GLU A 43 2.75 7.96 -3.04
CA GLU A 43 3.00 9.39 -3.26
C GLU A 43 2.43 10.23 -2.10
N LYS A 44 1.15 10.04 -1.76
CA LYS A 44 0.51 10.77 -0.65
C LYS A 44 1.22 10.51 0.69
N ALA A 45 1.63 9.28 0.93
CA ALA A 45 2.38 8.92 2.13
C ALA A 45 3.74 9.64 2.16
N ALA A 46 4.49 9.64 1.06
CA ALA A 46 5.78 10.32 0.96
C ALA A 46 5.66 11.83 1.24
N ILE A 47 4.67 12.50 0.63
CA ILE A 47 4.42 13.93 0.84
C ILE A 47 4.12 14.22 2.32
N LEU A 48 3.22 13.46 2.94
CA LEU A 48 2.88 13.63 4.35
C LEU A 48 4.09 13.33 5.26
N MET A 49 4.91 12.34 4.91
CA MET A 49 6.13 12.00 5.65
C MET A 49 7.15 13.13 5.64
N ASP A 50 7.32 13.83 4.52
CA ASP A 50 8.17 15.01 4.42
C ASP A 50 7.66 16.14 5.33
N GLU A 51 6.34 16.39 5.36
CA GLU A 51 5.72 17.38 6.24
C GLU A 51 5.91 17.07 7.74
N LEU A 52 5.93 15.78 8.08
CA LEU A 52 6.08 15.30 9.46
C LEU A 52 7.53 15.03 9.88
N GLY A 53 8.51 15.16 8.97
CA GLY A 53 9.93 14.97 9.26
C GLY A 53 10.36 13.50 9.42
N TYR A 54 9.71 12.57 8.72
CA TYR A 54 10.18 11.18 8.64
C TYR A 54 11.46 11.10 7.79
N TYR A 55 12.29 10.10 8.09
CA TYR A 55 13.60 9.96 7.47
C TYR A 55 13.54 9.31 6.08
N ALA A 56 12.74 8.27 5.92
CA ALA A 56 12.67 7.51 4.68
C ALA A 56 11.36 6.72 4.56
N LEU A 57 10.83 6.68 3.33
CA LEU A 57 9.84 5.71 2.89
C LEU A 57 10.58 4.55 2.20
N TRP A 58 10.40 3.36 2.73
CA TRP A 58 10.89 2.12 2.13
C TRP A 58 9.73 1.44 1.41
N MET A 59 9.97 1.02 0.18
CA MET A 59 9.01 0.28 -0.63
C MET A 59 9.59 -1.07 -0.99
N ALA A 60 8.73 -2.08 -1.01
CA ALA A 60 9.05 -3.33 -1.65
C ALA A 60 8.73 -3.25 -3.16
N GLU A 61 9.40 -4.08 -3.96
CA GLU A 61 9.05 -4.29 -5.36
C GLU A 61 8.55 -5.72 -5.52
N HIS A 62 7.28 -5.86 -5.84
CA HIS A 62 6.67 -7.15 -6.16
C HIS A 62 5.94 -7.09 -7.50
N HIS A 63 5.66 -8.26 -8.07
CA HIS A 63 4.68 -8.35 -9.15
C HIS A 63 3.29 -8.10 -8.57
N PHE A 64 2.74 -6.91 -8.87
CA PHE A 64 1.45 -6.49 -8.36
C PHE A 64 0.37 -7.53 -8.71
N GLN A 65 -0.22 -8.13 -7.68
CA GLN A 65 -1.21 -9.18 -7.88
C GLN A 65 -2.55 -8.57 -8.28
N ARG A 66 -3.34 -9.31 -9.08
CA ARG A 66 -4.69 -8.89 -9.49
C ARG A 66 -5.68 -8.85 -8.33
N GLU A 67 -5.29 -9.44 -7.20
CA GLU A 67 -6.01 -9.53 -5.94
C GLU A 67 -5.89 -8.25 -5.08
N GLY A 68 -5.03 -7.29 -5.45
CA GLY A 68 -4.96 -5.96 -4.81
C GLY A 68 -3.94 -5.81 -3.67
N TYR A 69 -3.06 -6.78 -3.51
CA TYR A 69 -1.95 -6.77 -2.55
C TYR A 69 -0.68 -7.38 -3.18
N GLU A 70 0.47 -7.23 -2.52
CA GLU A 70 1.75 -7.85 -2.93
C GLU A 70 1.87 -9.35 -2.64
#